data_AF-A0A350D9P8-F1
#
_entry.id   AF-A0A350D9P8-F1
#
_cell.length_a   1.000
_cell.length_b   1.000
_cell.length_c   1.000
_cell.angle_alpha   90.00
_cell.angle_beta   90.00
_cell.angle_gamma   90.00
#
_symmetry.space_group_name_H-M   'P 1'
#
loop_
_entity.id
_entity.type
_entity.pdbx_description
1 polymer ?
#
loop_
_entity_poly.entity_id
_entity_poly.type
_entity_poly.pdbx_seq_one_letter_code
_entity_poly.pdbx_strand_id
1 'polypeptide(L)'
;MKTSYYKTNLALLKINSPELVQKIEYSEMGEDLILMEAHNGHNNTCQIRTSGGKSLFLHSSHDPQQEAVRLIEKFDTSIPKAWFIIGLGLGYHLFELVKRLDDQSEIIVIEKRIDLFKSSLSLFDWSWILQKIKIEFIIGEEVRVLDEKIGKFLPDNFLKIISRSQN
;
A
#
# COMPACT_ATOMS: atom_id res chain seq x y z
N MET A 1 20.76 -11.26 16.21
CA MET A 1 19.31 -10.94 16.35
C MET A 1 18.83 -10.43 15.01
N LYS A 2 17.91 -11.15 14.31
CA LYS A 2 17.26 -10.58 13.13
C LYS A 2 16.42 -9.40 13.62
N THR A 3 16.81 -8.18 13.27
CA THR A 3 15.94 -7.03 13.44
C THR A 3 14.68 -7.32 12.62
N SER A 4 13.51 -7.35 13.26
CA SER A 4 12.23 -7.50 12.56
C SER A 4 12.09 -6.33 11.57
N TYR A 5 11.75 -6.62 10.31
CA TYR A 5 11.54 -5.61 9.26
C TYR A 5 10.67 -4.45 9.77
N TYR A 6 9.67 -4.77 10.59
CA TYR A 6 8.77 -3.78 11.19
C TYR A 6 9.49 -2.60 11.84
N LYS A 7 10.46 -2.85 12.74
CA LYS A 7 11.16 -1.77 13.46
C LYS A 7 12.01 -0.91 12.52
N THR A 8 12.72 -1.56 11.59
CA THR A 8 13.54 -0.86 10.59
C THR A 8 12.67 0.01 9.69
N ASN A 9 11.57 -0.55 9.19
CA ASN A 9 10.66 0.14 8.30
C ASN A 9 9.97 1.31 8.99
N LEU A 10 9.51 1.16 10.24
CA LEU A 10 8.94 2.27 11.00
C LEU A 10 9.95 3.39 11.25
N ALA A 11 11.20 3.05 11.57
CA ALA A 11 12.24 4.06 11.79
C ALA A 11 12.49 4.89 10.52
N LEU A 12 12.51 4.25 9.34
CA LEU A 12 12.68 4.93 8.06
C LEU A 12 11.44 5.74 7.67
N LEU A 13 10.24 5.18 7.84
CA LEU A 13 8.99 5.87 7.55
C LEU A 13 8.82 7.12 8.43
N LYS A 14 9.25 7.07 9.69
CA LYS A 14 9.15 8.18 10.65
C LYS A 14 9.89 9.44 10.21
N ILE A 15 10.92 9.31 9.37
CA ILE A 15 11.70 10.44 8.84
C ILE A 15 10.79 11.39 8.04
N ASN A 16 9.92 10.82 7.21
CA ASN A 16 9.06 11.60 6.30
C ASN A 16 7.60 11.67 6.75
N SER A 17 7.15 10.75 7.62
CA SER A 17 5.74 10.65 8.01
C SER A 17 5.56 10.23 9.49
N PRO A 18 5.98 11.07 10.45
CA PRO A 18 5.89 10.74 11.87
C PRO A 18 4.45 10.52 12.36
N GLU A 19 3.48 11.28 11.85
CA GLU A 19 2.05 11.13 12.17
C GLU A 19 1.50 9.78 11.69
N LEU A 20 1.91 9.33 10.50
CA LEU A 20 1.52 8.02 9.97
C LEU A 20 2.10 6.89 10.83
N VAL A 21 3.35 7.02 11.27
CA VAL A 21 3.95 6.03 12.19
C VAL A 21 3.16 5.96 13.50
N GLN A 22 2.81 7.11 14.07
CA GLN A 22 1.98 7.15 15.28
C GLN A 22 0.63 6.44 15.05
N LYS A 23 -0.03 6.71 13.92
CA LYS A 23 -1.28 6.05 13.52
C LYS A 23 -1.14 4.54 13.40
N ILE A 24 -0.04 4.06 12.79
CA ILE A 24 0.26 2.62 12.66
C ILE A 24 0.49 1.98 14.04
N GLU A 25 1.24 2.65 14.92
CA GLU A 25 1.54 2.14 16.27
C GLU A 25 0.27 1.98 17.11
N TYR A 26 -0.66 2.94 17.07
CA TYR A 26 -1.93 2.88 17.80
C TYR A 26 -3.01 2.02 17.12
N SER A 27 -2.86 1.67 15.83
CA SER A 27 -3.83 0.83 15.14
C SER A 27 -3.77 -0.63 15.62
N GLU A 28 -4.94 -1.22 15.79
CA GLU A 28 -5.10 -2.64 16.06
C GLU A 28 -5.14 -3.44 14.76
N MET A 29 -4.82 -4.73 14.85
CA MET A 29 -4.97 -5.66 13.73
C MET A 29 -6.44 -6.07 13.63
N GLY A 30 -7.05 -5.97 12.45
CA GLY A 30 -8.42 -6.42 12.25
C GLY A 30 -8.54 -7.93 12.43
N GLU A 31 -9.50 -8.40 13.22
CA GLU A 31 -9.77 -9.83 13.44
C GLU A 31 -10.21 -10.57 12.16
N ASP A 32 -10.67 -9.82 11.17
CA ASP A 32 -11.08 -10.29 9.86
C ASP A 32 -9.90 -10.48 8.88
N LEU A 33 -8.71 -9.95 9.20
CA LEU A 33 -7.50 -10.11 8.39
C LEU A 33 -6.76 -11.39 8.78
N ILE A 34 -6.59 -12.27 7.80
CA ILE A 34 -5.88 -13.55 7.98
C ILE A 34 -4.65 -13.53 7.08
N LEU A 35 -3.46 -13.52 7.69
CA LEU A 35 -2.18 -13.67 6.99
C LEU A 35 -1.80 -15.14 6.90
N MET A 36 -1.28 -15.57 5.76
CA MET A 36 -0.83 -16.94 5.53
C MET A 36 0.22 -17.01 4.43
N GLU A 37 0.94 -18.13 4.37
CA GLU A 37 1.83 -18.43 3.25
C GLU A 37 1.02 -18.74 1.98
N ALA A 38 1.48 -18.25 0.84
CA ALA A 38 0.96 -18.63 -0.47
C ALA A 38 1.45 -20.04 -0.85
N HIS A 39 0.74 -20.72 -1.76
CA HIS A 39 1.07 -22.10 -2.14
C HIS A 39 2.47 -22.26 -2.78
N ASN A 40 3.10 -21.18 -3.25
CA ASN A 40 4.46 -21.21 -3.77
C ASN A 40 5.56 -21.37 -2.69
N GLY A 41 5.20 -21.35 -1.41
CA GLY A 41 6.09 -21.72 -0.31
C GLY A 41 7.03 -20.62 0.19
N HIS A 42 6.96 -19.41 -0.35
CA HIS A 42 7.91 -18.34 -0.02
C HIS A 42 7.33 -16.92 0.01
N ASN A 43 6.12 -16.73 -0.53
CA ASN A 43 5.41 -15.45 -0.45
C ASN A 43 4.29 -15.54 0.58
N ASN A 44 3.94 -14.39 1.18
CA ASN A 44 2.75 -14.29 2.02
C ASN A 44 1.56 -13.78 1.22
N THR A 45 0.38 -14.29 1.50
CA THR A 45 -0.89 -13.78 1.00
C THR A 45 -1.80 -13.44 2.18
N CYS A 46 -2.95 -12.84 1.89
CA CYS A 46 -3.91 -12.53 2.93
C CYS A 46 -5.36 -12.64 2.46
N GLN A 47 -6.23 -12.92 3.41
CA GLN A 47 -7.68 -12.93 3.23
C GLN A 47 -8.35 -11.93 4.16
N ILE A 48 -9.47 -11.37 3.68
CA ILE A 48 -10.42 -10.61 4.50
C ILE A 48 -11.69 -11.42 4.67
N ARG A 49 -12.10 -11.62 5.93
CA ARG A 49 -13.37 -12.24 6.28
C ARG A 49 -14.49 -11.21 6.18
N THR A 50 -15.41 -11.45 5.26
CA THR A 50 -16.60 -10.62 5.09
C THR A 50 -17.61 -10.87 6.23
N SER A 51 -18.50 -9.90 6.46
CA SER A 51 -19.61 -10.03 7.43
C SER A 51 -20.55 -11.21 7.14
N GLY A 52 -20.60 -11.67 5.89
CA GLY A 52 -21.33 -12.88 5.48
C GLY A 52 -20.59 -14.20 5.71
N GLY A 53 -19.46 -14.19 6.42
CA GLY A 53 -18.68 -15.39 6.76
C GLY A 53 -17.80 -15.93 5.63
N LYS A 54 -17.83 -15.32 4.44
CA LYS A 54 -16.93 -15.67 3.32
C LYS A 54 -15.56 -15.02 3.52
N SER A 55 -14.49 -15.73 3.19
CA SER A 55 -13.14 -15.15 3.10
C SER A 55 -12.81 -14.82 1.65
N LEU A 56 -12.26 -13.63 1.42
CA LEU A 56 -11.81 -13.18 0.11
C LEU A 56 -10.30 -12.95 0.14
N PHE A 57 -9.58 -13.54 -0.81
CA PHE A 57 -8.17 -13.27 -1.00
C PHE A 57 -7.96 -11.87 -1.58
N LEU A 58 -7.01 -11.11 -1.02
CA LEU A 58 -6.61 -9.80 -1.58
C LEU A 58 -5.52 -9.92 -2.65
N HIS A 59 -4.76 -11.01 -2.62
CA HIS A 59 -3.75 -11.35 -3.61
C HIS A 59 -3.90 -12.84 -3.95
N SER A 60 -3.30 -13.27 -5.05
CA SER A 60 -3.23 -14.67 -5.45
C SER A 60 -2.83 -15.56 -4.27
N SER A 61 -3.61 -16.61 -4.05
CA SER A 61 -3.28 -17.63 -3.05
C SER A 61 -2.11 -18.51 -3.48
N HIS A 62 -1.78 -18.52 -4.77
CA HIS A 62 -0.71 -19.35 -5.32
C HIS A 62 0.63 -18.60 -5.36
N ASP A 63 0.65 -17.46 -6.05
CA ASP A 63 1.85 -16.62 -6.18
C ASP A 63 1.46 -15.14 -6.36
N PRO A 64 1.42 -14.36 -5.28
CA PRO A 64 1.05 -12.95 -5.32
C PRO A 64 2.12 -12.05 -5.96
N GLN A 65 3.40 -12.44 -5.93
CA GLN A 65 4.46 -11.71 -6.62
C GLN A 65 4.32 -11.86 -8.14
N GLN A 66 4.05 -13.06 -8.63
CA GLN A 66 3.84 -13.29 -10.05
C GLN A 66 2.58 -12.61 -10.58
N GLU A 67 1.51 -12.54 -9.77
CA GLU A 67 0.32 -11.74 -10.07
C GLU A 67 0.67 -10.26 -10.26
N ALA A 68 1.46 -9.69 -9.34
CA ALA A 68 1.91 -8.31 -9.44
C ALA A 68 2.76 -8.03 -10.68
N VAL A 69 3.68 -8.93 -11.04
CA VAL A 69 4.46 -8.85 -12.30
C VAL A 69 3.52 -8.76 -13.50
N ARG A 70 2.57 -9.69 -13.61
CA ARG A 70 1.60 -9.71 -14.73
C ARG A 70 0.69 -8.49 -14.75
N LEU A 71 0.41 -7.89 -13.60
CA LEU A 71 -0.36 -6.66 -13.52
C LEU A 71 0.44 -5.49 -14.11
N ILE A 72 1.68 -5.30 -13.66
CA ILE A 72 2.51 -4.16 -14.06
C ILE A 72 2.96 -4.26 -15.53
N GLU A 73 3.19 -5.46 -16.06
CA GLU A 73 3.54 -5.68 -17.47
C GLU A 73 2.49 -5.19 -18.48
N LYS A 74 1.25 -4.93 -18.03
CA LYS A 74 0.19 -4.41 -18.90
C LYS A 74 0.35 -2.92 -19.22
N PHE A 75 1.24 -2.22 -18.52
CA PHE A 75 1.43 -0.79 -18.65
C PHE A 75 2.80 -0.49 -19.26
N ASP A 76 2.85 0.47 -20.17
CA ASP A 76 4.12 1.10 -20.53
C ASP A 76 4.49 2.10 -19.43
N THR A 77 5.39 1.69 -18.53
CA THR A 77 5.76 2.48 -17.35
C THR A 77 6.55 3.75 -17.68
N SER A 78 7.01 3.91 -18.92
CA SER A 78 7.78 5.09 -19.34
C SER A 78 6.91 6.32 -19.62
N ILE A 79 5.61 6.11 -19.88
CA ILE A 79 4.67 7.16 -20.28
C ILE A 79 4.15 7.96 -19.08
N PRO A 80 3.54 7.35 -18.05
CA PRO A 80 2.97 8.10 -16.93
C PRO A 80 4.08 8.60 -15.99
N LYS A 81 4.01 9.88 -15.64
CA LYS A 81 4.88 10.48 -14.59
C LYS A 81 4.22 10.53 -13.22
N ALA A 82 2.95 10.17 -13.11
CA ALA A 82 2.23 10.09 -11.85
C ALA A 82 1.48 8.75 -11.75
N TRP A 83 1.63 8.08 -10.60
CA TRP A 83 1.07 6.77 -10.33
C TRP A 83 0.21 6.81 -9.07
N PHE A 84 -1.07 6.48 -9.23
CA PHE A 84 -2.02 6.33 -8.14
C PHE A 84 -2.26 4.86 -7.88
N ILE A 85 -1.82 4.39 -6.73
CA ILE A 85 -2.07 3.02 -6.27
C ILE A 85 -3.22 3.06 -5.29
N ILE A 86 -4.37 2.49 -5.70
CA ILE A 86 -5.58 2.43 -4.87
C ILE A 86 -5.76 0.98 -4.39
N GLY A 87 -5.61 0.79 -3.07
CA GLY A 87 -5.55 -0.52 -2.44
C GLY A 87 -4.15 -1.11 -2.54
N LEU A 88 -3.31 -0.87 -1.52
CA LEU A 88 -1.96 -1.40 -1.46
C LEU A 88 -1.95 -2.89 -1.11
N GLY A 89 -2.84 -3.31 -0.21
CA GLY A 89 -2.79 -4.63 0.39
C GLY A 89 -1.42 -4.91 1.02
N LEU A 90 -0.75 -5.98 0.57
CA LEU A 90 0.59 -6.36 1.03
C LEU A 90 1.72 -5.64 0.26
N GLY A 91 1.42 -4.93 -0.83
CA GLY A 91 2.37 -4.06 -1.54
C GLY A 91 3.06 -4.66 -2.76
N TYR A 92 2.76 -5.90 -3.15
CA TYR A 92 3.45 -6.58 -4.27
C TYR A 92 3.50 -5.77 -5.57
N HIS A 93 2.38 -5.16 -5.98
CA HIS A 93 2.32 -4.37 -7.20
C HIS A 93 3.07 -3.05 -7.09
N LEU A 94 3.13 -2.41 -5.91
CA LEU A 94 4.00 -1.25 -5.68
C LEU A 94 5.47 -1.66 -5.84
N PHE A 95 5.88 -2.74 -5.18
CA PHE A 95 7.27 -3.24 -5.23
C PHE A 95 7.71 -3.56 -6.65
N GLU A 96 6.78 -4.05 -7.46
CA GLU A 96 7.04 -4.36 -8.85
C GLU A 96 7.04 -3.11 -9.74
N LEU A 97 6.14 -2.17 -9.49
CA LEU A 97 6.07 -0.90 -10.21
C LEU A 97 7.37 -0.10 -10.06
N VAL A 98 7.83 0.12 -8.82
CA VAL A 98 9.00 0.97 -8.53
C VAL A 98 10.31 0.49 -9.17
N LYS A 99 10.42 -0.79 -9.53
CA LYS A 99 11.57 -1.33 -10.26
C LYS A 99 11.68 -0.82 -11.70
N ARG A 100 10.58 -0.29 -12.26
CA ARG A 100 10.45 0.12 -13.67
C ARG A 100 10.26 1.63 -13.84
N LEU A 101 10.18 2.38 -12.75
CA LEU A 101 9.98 3.83 -12.77
C LEU A 101 11.32 4.56 -12.77
N ASP A 102 11.30 5.75 -13.34
CA ASP A 102 12.41 6.71 -13.23
C ASP A 102 12.27 7.59 -11.97
N ASP A 103 13.35 8.28 -11.62
CA ASP A 103 13.39 9.16 -10.44
C ASP A 103 12.48 10.40 -10.56
N GLN A 104 11.87 10.64 -11.74
CA GLN A 104 10.94 11.75 -11.97
C GLN A 104 9.48 11.35 -11.74
N SER A 105 9.23 10.07 -11.47
CA SER A 105 7.88 9.55 -11.28
C SER A 105 7.35 9.89 -9.88
N GLU A 106 6.17 10.49 -9.82
CA GLU A 106 5.42 10.70 -8.58
C GLU A 106 4.55 9.49 -8.26
N ILE A 107 4.56 9.05 -7.00
CA ILE A 107 3.79 7.89 -6.55
C ILE A 107 2.96 8.26 -5.35
N ILE A 108 1.66 8.01 -5.45
CA ILE A 108 0.68 8.20 -4.37
C ILE A 108 0.06 6.84 -4.08
N VAL A 109 0.22 6.38 -2.84
CA VAL A 109 -0.30 5.11 -2.36
C VAL A 109 -1.47 5.36 -1.43
N ILE A 110 -2.60 4.78 -1.74
CA ILE A 110 -3.85 4.91 -1.00
C ILE A 110 -4.24 3.52 -0.48
N GLU A 111 -4.35 3.37 0.83
CA GLU A 111 -4.82 2.13 1.46
C GLU A 111 -5.78 2.48 2.59
N LYS A 112 -6.99 1.94 2.56
CA LYS A 112 -8.00 2.23 3.57
C LYS A 112 -7.69 1.56 4.91
N ARG A 113 -6.97 0.44 4.88
CA ARG A 113 -6.73 -0.42 6.04
C ARG A 113 -5.31 -0.28 6.57
N ILE A 114 -5.18 0.39 7.72
CA ILE A 114 -3.88 0.59 8.39
C ILE A 114 -3.24 -0.76 8.74
N ASP A 115 -4.04 -1.74 9.14
CA ASP A 115 -3.59 -3.08 9.51
C ASP A 115 -2.98 -3.87 8.34
N LEU A 116 -3.47 -3.65 7.10
CA LEU A 116 -2.83 -4.20 5.90
C LEU A 116 -1.45 -3.59 5.66
N PHE A 117 -1.32 -2.26 5.77
CA PHE A 117 -0.02 -1.61 5.63
C PHE A 117 0.95 -2.01 6.75
N LYS A 118 0.46 -2.09 7.99
CA LYS A 118 1.21 -2.59 9.15
C LYS A 118 1.69 -4.02 8.96
N SER A 119 0.86 -4.88 8.37
CA SER A 119 1.23 -6.25 8.00
C SER A 119 2.35 -6.25 6.95
N SER A 120 2.22 -5.44 5.90
CA SER A 120 3.26 -5.31 4.87
C SER A 120 4.60 -4.85 5.45
N LEU A 121 4.60 -3.83 6.31
CA LEU A 121 5.80 -3.34 7.00
C LEU A 121 6.43 -4.40 7.92
N SER A 122 5.65 -5.37 8.38
CA SER A 122 6.15 -6.47 9.22
C SER A 122 6.73 -7.62 8.39
N LEU A 123 6.17 -7.87 7.22
CA LEU A 123 6.50 -9.02 6.37
C LEU A 123 7.66 -8.74 5.39
N PHE A 124 7.82 -7.50 4.92
CA PHE A 124 8.74 -7.18 3.84
C PHE A 124 9.77 -6.13 4.24
N ASP A 125 10.93 -6.16 3.59
CA ASP A 125 11.92 -5.09 3.70
C ASP A 125 11.50 -3.89 2.84
N TRP A 126 11.08 -2.80 3.48
CA TRP A 126 10.73 -1.57 2.79
C TRP A 126 11.91 -0.60 2.69
N SER A 127 13.10 -0.96 3.19
CA SER A 127 14.20 -0.01 3.40
C SER A 127 14.62 0.68 2.12
N TRP A 128 14.73 -0.05 1.01
CA TRP A 128 15.10 0.52 -0.29
C TRP A 128 14.06 1.55 -0.76
N ILE A 129 12.76 1.21 -0.67
CA ILE A 129 11.68 2.10 -1.09
C ILE A 129 11.64 3.35 -0.23
N LEU A 130 11.60 3.19 1.10
CA LEU A 130 11.45 4.32 2.04
C LEU A 130 12.67 5.26 2.05
N GLN A 131 13.85 4.79 1.62
CA GLN A 131 15.06 5.62 1.54
C GLN A 131 15.27 6.28 0.18
N LYS A 132 14.82 5.65 -0.91
CA LYS A 132 15.21 6.05 -2.27
C LYS A 132 14.07 6.61 -3.08
N ILE A 133 12.84 6.19 -2.80
CA ILE A 133 11.67 6.52 -3.61
C ILE A 133 10.79 7.50 -2.84
N LYS A 134 10.48 8.63 -3.45
CA LYS A 134 9.53 9.58 -2.91
C LYS A 134 8.11 9.05 -3.14
N ILE A 135 7.44 8.65 -2.06
CA ILE A 135 6.06 8.15 -2.08
C ILE A 135 5.23 8.94 -1.07
N GLU A 136 4.08 9.47 -1.51
CA GLU A 136 3.06 9.99 -0.61
C GLU A 136 2.14 8.84 -0.17
N PHE A 137 2.06 8.61 1.13
CA PHE A 137 1.21 7.57 1.71
C PHE A 137 -0.08 8.19 2.30
N ILE A 138 -1.23 7.75 1.79
CA ILE A 138 -2.57 8.09 2.26
C ILE A 138 -3.18 6.81 2.85
N ILE A 139 -2.93 6.56 4.13
CA ILE A 139 -3.25 5.29 4.79
C ILE A 139 -4.28 5.49 5.89
N GLY A 140 -5.36 4.71 5.85
CA GLY A 140 -6.46 4.80 6.81
C GLY A 140 -7.18 6.13 6.79
N GLU A 141 -7.10 6.87 5.69
CA GLU A 141 -7.73 8.17 5.54
C GLU A 141 -9.14 8.05 4.97
N GLU A 142 -10.02 8.93 5.41
CA GLU A 142 -11.37 9.06 4.87
C GLU A 142 -11.35 9.71 3.49
N VAL A 143 -12.39 9.43 2.68
CA VAL A 143 -12.48 9.93 1.29
C VAL A 143 -12.34 11.44 1.19
N ARG A 144 -12.82 12.21 2.19
CA ARG A 144 -12.66 13.68 2.18
C ARG A 144 -11.20 14.13 2.25
N VAL A 145 -10.36 13.40 2.99
CA VAL A 145 -8.93 13.71 3.11
C VAL A 145 -8.20 13.35 1.82
N LEU A 146 -8.70 12.35 1.07
CA LEU A 146 -8.18 12.05 -0.27
C LEU A 146 -8.35 13.25 -1.20
N ASP A 147 -9.49 13.94 -1.19
CA ASP A 147 -9.74 15.11 -2.07
C ASP A 147 -8.71 16.21 -1.86
N GLU A 148 -8.48 16.59 -0.60
CA GLU A 148 -7.52 17.63 -0.23
C GLU A 148 -6.07 17.23 -0.55
N LYS A 149 -5.71 15.96 -0.30
CA LYS A 149 -4.35 15.48 -0.58
C LYS A 149 -4.09 15.31 -2.06
N ILE A 150 -5.01 14.69 -2.80
CA ILE A 150 -4.89 14.45 -4.24
C ILE A 150 -4.92 15.78 -5.01
N GLY A 151 -5.75 16.74 -4.58
CA GLY A 151 -5.82 18.07 -5.20
C GLY A 151 -4.49 18.84 -5.22
N LYS A 152 -3.53 18.49 -4.35
CA LYS A 152 -2.17 19.09 -4.38
C LYS A 152 -1.30 18.60 -5.52
N PHE A 153 -1.62 17.44 -6.09
CA PHE A 153 -0.83 16.79 -7.14
C PHE A 153 -1.45 16.95 -8.53
N LEU A 154 -2.70 17.40 -8.60
CA LEU A 154 -3.45 17.52 -9.84
C LEU A 154 -3.81 18.98 -10.10
N PRO A 155 -3.82 19.44 -11.36
CA PRO A 155 -4.29 20.77 -11.70
C PRO A 155 -5.71 21.05 -11.19
N ASP A 156 -6.03 22.31 -10.93
CA ASP A 156 -7.39 22.72 -10.56
C ASP A 156 -8.41 22.19 -11.59
N ASN A 157 -9.51 21.61 -11.11
CA ASN A 157 -10.58 20.97 -11.90
C ASN A 157 -10.21 19.68 -12.64
N PHE A 158 -9.03 19.09 -12.42
CA PHE A 158 -8.65 17.82 -13.05
C PHE A 158 -9.42 16.62 -12.48
N LEU A 159 -9.69 16.62 -11.18
CA LEU A 159 -10.43 15.56 -10.48
C LEU A 159 -11.45 16.16 -9.52
N LYS A 160 -12.68 15.64 -9.56
CA LYS A 160 -13.73 15.95 -8.59
C LYS A 160 -14.18 14.66 -7.94
N ILE A 161 -13.84 14.48 -6.66
CA ILE A 161 -14.29 13.32 -5.90
C ILE A 161 -15.61 13.69 -5.23
N ILE A 162 -16.56 12.75 -5.25
CA ILE A 162 -17.87 12.91 -4.64
C ILE A 162 -18.00 11.80 -3.60
N SER A 163 -18.07 12.18 -2.33
CA SER A 163 -18.40 11.27 -1.24
C SER A 163 -19.79 11.56 -0.70
N ARG A 164 -20.57 10.51 -0.41
CA ARG A 164 -21.76 10.67 0.43
C ARG A 164 -21.25 10.92 1.86
N SER A 165 -21.46 12.14 2.36
CA SER A 165 -21.41 12.40 3.80
C SER A 165 -22.37 11.41 4.47
N GLN A 166 -21.85 10.49 5.28
CA GLN A 166 -22.70 9.91 6.32
C GLN A 166 -22.84 10.99 7.39
N ASN A 167 -24.10 11.40 7.61
CA ASN A 167 -24.50 12.21 8.74
C ASN A 167 -24.22 11.48 10.05
#